data_AF-A0A850SGN1-F1
#
_entry.id   AF-A0A850SGN1-F1
#
_cell.length_a   1.000
_cell.length_b   1.000
_cell.length_c   1.000
_cell.angle_alpha   90.00
_cell.angle_beta   90.00
_cell.angle_gamma   90.00
#
_symmetry.space_group_name_H-M   'P 1'
#
loop_
_entity.id
_entity.type
_entity.pdbx_description
1 polymer ?
#
loop_
_entity_poly.entity_id
_entity_poly.type
_entity_poly.pdbx_seq_one_letter_code
_entity_poly.pdbx_strand_id
1 'polypeptide(L)'
;MSEFLTAYPRTSISQGLRAFIQREEIELDHLSLMVKTKKDEIIQALLSEGFKTVRLENKKPNQIGCGLAKRLAKPWEMHVRLFDMQQGLIAIQAEVEISRKYIQHIRSVRAPVIYELEQILKKHQIEYKIWNAKVRDYITRVIDNHEIKLVAPSLPAISWKHMAGYVSALSLVYLAKFLGLF
;
A
#
# COMPACT_ATOMS: atom_id res chain seq x y z
N MET A 1 -17.25 -3.17 -12.83
CA MET A 1 -16.36 -2.26 -12.06
C MET A 1 -15.15 -3.08 -11.64
N SER A 2 -13.95 -2.50 -11.62
CA SER A 2 -12.74 -3.23 -11.26
C SER A 2 -12.63 -3.37 -9.75
N GLU A 3 -12.97 -4.55 -9.27
CA GLU A 3 -12.85 -4.92 -7.86
C GLU A 3 -11.43 -5.43 -7.61
N PHE A 4 -10.90 -5.19 -6.41
CA PHE A 4 -9.68 -5.81 -5.94
C PHE A 4 -10.01 -6.69 -4.74
N LEU A 5 -9.63 -7.96 -4.83
CA LEU A 5 -9.83 -8.97 -3.79
C LEU A 5 -8.47 -9.30 -3.19
N THR A 6 -8.39 -9.23 -1.87
CA THR A 6 -7.21 -9.67 -1.11
C THR A 6 -7.66 -10.38 0.15
N ALA A 7 -6.71 -11.08 0.78
CA ALA A 7 -6.94 -11.79 2.03
C ALA A 7 -5.98 -11.26 3.10
N TYR A 8 -6.46 -11.20 4.33
CA TYR A 8 -5.66 -10.77 5.48
C TYR A 8 -5.84 -11.76 6.64
N PRO A 9 -4.78 -12.17 7.35
CA PRO A 9 -4.91 -13.10 8.47
C PRO A 9 -5.93 -12.62 9.51
N ARG A 10 -6.92 -13.48 9.82
CA ARG A 10 -7.95 -13.22 10.84
C ARG A 10 -7.54 -13.85 12.17
N THR A 11 -7.33 -15.16 12.15
CA THR A 11 -6.88 -15.94 13.29
C THR A 11 -5.53 -16.53 12.97
N SER A 12 -4.56 -16.28 13.84
CA SER A 12 -3.21 -16.79 13.72
C SER A 12 -2.71 -17.38 15.03
N ILE A 13 -1.69 -18.23 14.96
CA ILE A 13 -1.02 -18.79 16.12
C ILE A 13 0.31 -18.06 16.31
N SER A 14 0.54 -17.58 17.52
CA SER A 14 1.79 -16.95 17.98
C SER A 14 2.12 -17.55 19.35
N GLN A 15 3.33 -18.12 19.49
CA GLN A 15 3.75 -18.86 20.71
C GLN A 15 2.75 -19.90 21.24
N GLY A 16 1.99 -20.56 20.36
CA GLY A 16 0.96 -21.54 20.73
C GLY A 16 -0.37 -20.95 21.20
N LEU A 17 -0.47 -19.62 21.33
CA LEU A 17 -1.70 -18.90 21.61
C LEU A 17 -2.37 -18.43 20.32
N ARG A 18 -3.71 -18.34 20.35
CA ARG A 18 -4.49 -17.80 19.23
C ARG A 18 -4.53 -16.27 19.34
N ALA A 19 -4.01 -15.59 18.33
CA ALA A 19 -4.19 -14.17 18.10
C ALA A 19 -5.36 -13.95 17.14
N PHE A 20 -6.17 -12.94 17.42
CA PHE A 20 -7.33 -12.58 16.62
C PHE A 20 -7.29 -11.09 16.25
N ILE A 21 -7.51 -10.82 14.96
CA ILE A 21 -7.60 -9.47 14.41
C ILE A 21 -9.07 -9.23 14.02
N GLN A 22 -9.69 -8.22 14.62
CA GLN A 22 -11.04 -7.80 14.26
C GLN A 22 -11.03 -7.09 12.89
N ARG A 23 -12.18 -7.05 12.21
CA ARG A 23 -12.24 -6.50 10.86
C ARG A 23 -11.95 -4.99 10.84
N GLU A 24 -12.37 -4.30 11.90
CA GLU A 24 -12.19 -2.88 12.13
C GLU A 24 -10.72 -2.53 12.40
N GLU A 25 -9.94 -3.49 12.89
CA GLU A 25 -8.50 -3.34 13.18
C GLU A 25 -7.62 -3.55 11.95
N ILE A 26 -8.17 -4.04 10.83
CA ILE A 26 -7.40 -4.27 9.60
C ILE A 26 -6.78 -2.97 9.09
N GLU A 27 -7.49 -1.85 9.22
CA GLU A 27 -7.00 -0.53 8.78
C GLU A 27 -5.77 -0.05 9.59
N LEU A 28 -5.51 -0.66 10.75
CA LEU A 28 -4.35 -0.33 11.60
C LEU A 28 -3.04 -0.99 11.13
N ASP A 29 -3.11 -1.87 10.12
CA ASP A 29 -1.99 -2.60 9.54
C ASP A 29 -1.03 -3.20 10.58
N HIS A 30 -1.53 -4.17 11.35
CA HIS A 30 -0.79 -4.80 12.43
C HIS A 30 0.29 -5.78 11.97
N LEU A 31 0.32 -6.15 10.70
CA LEU A 31 1.18 -7.22 10.19
C LEU A 31 2.27 -6.65 9.28
N SER A 32 3.49 -7.13 9.48
CA SER A 32 4.62 -6.78 8.63
C SER A 32 5.41 -8.03 8.26
N LEU A 33 5.96 -8.08 7.05
CA LEU A 33 6.90 -9.12 6.65
C LEU A 33 8.30 -8.71 7.11
N MET A 34 8.84 -9.43 8.09
CA MET A 34 10.18 -9.23 8.60
C MET A 34 11.17 -10.03 7.77
N VAL A 35 12.18 -9.35 7.25
CA VAL A 35 13.21 -9.91 6.37
C VAL A 35 14.59 -9.60 6.95
N LYS A 36 15.51 -10.57 6.85
CA LYS A 36 16.91 -10.43 7.28
C LYS A 36 17.84 -10.45 6.06
N THR A 37 17.64 -9.52 5.13
CA THR A 37 18.55 -9.33 3.99
C THR A 37 18.83 -7.85 3.75
N LYS A 38 19.77 -7.56 2.85
CA LYS A 38 20.12 -6.19 2.47
C LYS A 38 18.94 -5.51 1.78
N LYS A 39 18.69 -4.25 2.15
CA LYS A 39 17.61 -3.43 1.55
C LYS A 39 17.65 -3.42 0.02
N ASP A 40 18.85 -3.40 -0.56
CA ASP A 40 19.03 -3.25 -2.01
C ASP A 40 18.52 -4.48 -2.75
N GLU A 41 18.66 -5.68 -2.16
CA GLU A 41 18.13 -6.92 -2.73
C GLU A 41 16.59 -6.90 -2.76
N ILE A 42 15.95 -6.46 -1.67
CA ILE A 42 14.49 -6.30 -1.59
C ILE A 42 14.01 -5.28 -2.65
N ILE A 43 14.72 -4.15 -2.77
CA ILE A 43 14.38 -3.11 -3.75
C ILE A 43 14.52 -3.67 -5.17
N GLN A 44 15.60 -4.37 -5.49
CA GLN A 44 15.80 -4.96 -6.83
C GLN A 44 14.73 -6.01 -7.16
N ALA A 45 14.39 -6.88 -6.21
CA ALA A 45 13.29 -7.84 -6.36
C ALA A 45 11.98 -7.12 -6.71
N LEU A 46 11.60 -6.09 -5.94
CA LEU A 46 10.39 -5.31 -6.19
C LEU A 46 10.46 -4.56 -7.54
N LEU A 47 11.59 -3.95 -7.89
CA LEU A 47 11.74 -3.26 -9.19
C LEU A 47 11.59 -4.24 -10.36
N SER A 48 12.11 -5.46 -10.23
CA SER A 48 11.95 -6.51 -11.26
C SER A 48 10.50 -6.95 -11.45
N GLU A 49 9.67 -6.86 -10.39
CA GLU A 49 8.23 -7.09 -10.46
C GLU A 49 7.44 -5.90 -11.06
N GLY A 50 8.12 -4.83 -11.46
CA GLY A 50 7.53 -3.65 -12.07
C GLY A 50 7.11 -2.56 -11.08
N PHE A 51 7.57 -2.63 -9.83
CA PHE A 51 7.43 -1.51 -8.90
C PHE A 51 8.29 -0.33 -9.35
N LYS A 52 7.89 0.87 -8.95
CA LYS A 52 8.59 2.13 -9.23
C LYS A 52 8.72 2.94 -7.95
N THR A 53 9.80 3.69 -7.83
CA THR A 53 9.99 4.57 -6.68
C THR A 53 8.93 5.66 -6.64
N VAL A 54 8.38 5.85 -5.44
CA VAL A 54 7.39 6.86 -5.15
C VAL A 54 8.09 8.22 -5.06
N ARG A 55 7.72 9.14 -5.97
CA ARG A 55 8.13 10.55 -5.92
C ARG A 55 7.16 11.34 -5.04
N LEU A 56 7.67 12.36 -4.34
CA LEU A 56 6.93 13.27 -3.46
C LEU A 56 6.13 12.51 -2.39
N GLU A 57 6.83 11.72 -1.59
CA GLU A 57 6.24 10.98 -0.48
C GLU A 57 6.32 11.78 0.83
N ASN A 58 5.29 11.69 1.65
CA ASN A 58 5.41 11.98 3.07
C ASN A 58 6.00 10.75 3.78
N LYS A 59 7.31 10.80 4.08
CA LYS A 59 8.03 9.66 4.66
C LYS A 59 7.56 9.40 6.09
N LYS A 60 7.20 8.15 6.40
CA LYS A 60 6.90 7.72 7.77
C LYS A 60 8.20 7.66 8.61
N PRO A 61 8.12 7.80 9.95
CA PRO A 61 9.26 7.57 10.83
C PRO A 61 9.88 6.18 10.58
N ASN A 62 11.20 6.08 10.68
CA ASN A 62 11.97 4.84 10.47
C ASN A 62 11.85 4.21 9.07
N GLN A 63 11.27 4.92 8.10
CA GLN A 63 11.19 4.43 6.73
C GLN A 63 12.56 4.47 6.04
N ILE A 64 12.93 3.34 5.44
CA ILE A 64 14.15 3.19 4.65
C ILE A 64 13.89 3.67 3.22
N GLY A 65 14.66 4.67 2.78
CA GLY A 65 14.64 5.12 1.38
C GLY A 65 13.33 5.80 0.98
N CYS A 66 12.81 5.44 -0.18
CA CYS A 66 11.51 5.89 -0.70
C CYS A 66 10.58 4.69 -0.82
N GLY A 67 9.28 4.90 -0.65
CA GLY A 67 8.27 3.89 -0.94
C GLY A 67 8.33 3.42 -2.39
N LEU A 68 7.82 2.24 -2.64
CA LEU A 68 7.71 1.61 -3.95
C LEU A 68 6.25 1.43 -4.30
N ALA A 69 5.87 1.66 -5.55
CA ALA A 69 4.50 1.50 -6.00
C ALA A 69 4.40 0.75 -7.32
N LYS A 70 3.41 -0.14 -7.43
CA LYS A 70 3.08 -0.89 -8.64
C LYS A 70 1.61 -0.67 -8.98
N ARG A 71 1.35 -0.30 -10.23
CA ARG A 71 -0.03 -0.16 -10.71
C ARG A 71 -0.64 -1.55 -10.90
N LEU A 72 -1.86 -1.71 -10.43
CA LEU A 72 -2.69 -2.89 -10.64
C LEU A 72 -3.76 -2.55 -11.69
N ALA A 73 -4.84 -3.33 -11.72
CA ALA A 73 -6.03 -2.95 -12.47
C ALA A 73 -6.53 -1.58 -12.00
N LYS A 74 -6.81 -0.65 -12.93
CA LYS A 74 -7.33 0.68 -12.59
C LYS A 74 -8.55 0.53 -11.68
N PRO A 75 -8.73 1.33 -10.62
CA PRO A 75 -7.92 2.47 -10.21
C PRO A 75 -6.80 2.13 -9.21
N TRP A 76 -6.54 0.85 -8.96
CA TRP A 76 -5.73 0.36 -7.84
C TRP A 76 -4.22 0.48 -8.07
N GLU A 77 -3.50 0.73 -6.98
CA GLU A 77 -2.04 0.78 -6.91
C GLU A 77 -1.60 0.16 -5.59
N MET A 78 -0.64 -0.75 -5.67
CA MET A 78 -0.01 -1.34 -4.50
C MET A 78 1.18 -0.49 -4.11
N HIS A 79 1.29 -0.16 -2.83
CA HIS A 79 2.38 0.60 -2.23
C HIS A 79 3.09 -0.30 -1.24
N VAL A 80 4.42 -0.24 -1.27
CA VAL A 80 5.30 -1.01 -0.39
C VAL A 80 6.25 -0.03 0.28
N ARG A 81 6.38 -0.16 1.59
CA ARG A 81 7.30 0.60 2.42
C ARG A 81 8.21 -0.33 3.20
N LEU A 82 9.47 0.07 3.29
CA LEU A 82 10.50 -0.61 4.05
C LEU A 82 10.76 0.20 5.31
N PHE A 83 10.85 -0.45 6.45
CA PHE A 83 11.16 0.16 7.73
C PHE A 83 12.35 -0.52 8.37
N ASP A 84 13.22 0.29 8.97
CA ASP A 84 14.37 -0.21 9.71
C ASP A 84 13.91 -0.67 11.09
N MET A 85 14.23 -1.90 11.43
CA MET A 85 13.99 -2.48 12.73
C MET A 85 15.32 -2.78 13.41
N GLN A 86 15.28 -2.94 14.74
CA GLN A 86 16.48 -3.28 15.50
C GLN A 86 17.13 -4.58 14.98
N GLN A 87 18.45 -4.69 15.16
CA GLN A 87 19.24 -5.87 14.79
C GLN A 87 19.35 -6.14 13.28
N GLY A 88 19.15 -5.12 12.44
CA GLY A 88 19.30 -5.23 10.98
C GLY A 88 18.16 -5.99 10.30
N LEU A 89 17.01 -6.10 10.97
CA LEU A 89 15.78 -6.61 10.39
C LEU A 89 15.09 -5.49 9.62
N ILE A 90 14.51 -5.84 8.47
CA ILE A 90 13.71 -4.90 7.67
C ILE A 90 12.26 -5.36 7.75
N ALA A 91 11.38 -4.46 8.20
CA ALA A 91 9.95 -4.68 8.12
C ALA A 91 9.43 -4.16 6.78
N ILE A 92 8.71 -5.01 6.05
CA ILE A 92 8.04 -4.64 4.82
C ILE A 92 6.54 -4.57 5.10
N GLN A 93 5.96 -3.41 4.84
CA GLN A 93 4.51 -3.19 4.86
C GLN A 93 4.04 -2.89 3.45
N ALA A 94 2.90 -3.46 3.08
CA ALA A 94 2.31 -3.23 1.78
C ALA A 94 0.81 -2.95 1.93
N GLU A 95 0.34 -1.98 1.15
CA GLU A 95 -1.04 -1.51 1.16
C GLU A 95 -1.52 -1.35 -0.29
N VAL A 96 -2.78 -1.69 -0.57
CA VAL A 96 -3.44 -1.36 -1.83
C VAL A 96 -4.38 -0.18 -1.60
N GLU A 97 -4.23 0.82 -2.45
CA GLU A 97 -5.03 2.03 -2.42
C GLU A 97 -5.35 2.52 -3.84
N ILE A 98 -6.16 3.58 -3.94
CA ILE A 98 -6.39 4.23 -5.22
C ILE A 98 -5.08 4.90 -5.66
N SER A 99 -4.68 4.67 -6.92
CA SER A 99 -3.47 5.24 -7.50
C SER A 99 -3.44 6.76 -7.31
N ARG A 100 -2.28 7.26 -6.91
CA ARG A 100 -2.01 8.69 -6.69
C ARG A 100 -2.23 9.55 -7.93
N LYS A 101 -2.35 8.94 -9.11
CA LYS A 101 -2.75 9.61 -10.35
C LYS A 101 -4.14 10.23 -10.26
N TYR A 102 -5.00 9.73 -9.38
CA TYR A 102 -6.39 10.14 -9.26
C TYR A 102 -6.64 10.96 -8.00
N ILE A 103 -7.50 11.97 -8.08
CA ILE A 103 -7.83 12.85 -6.94
C ILE A 103 -8.46 12.08 -5.78
N GLN A 104 -9.18 10.98 -6.09
CA GLN A 104 -9.81 10.11 -5.10
C GLN A 104 -8.80 9.47 -4.13
N HIS A 105 -7.50 9.45 -4.45
CA HIS A 105 -6.45 8.98 -3.55
C HIS A 105 -6.40 9.76 -2.21
N ILE A 106 -6.81 11.04 -2.17
CA ILE A 106 -6.74 11.85 -0.94
C ILE A 106 -7.61 11.29 0.18
N ARG A 107 -8.75 10.68 -0.16
CA ARG A 107 -9.71 10.11 0.80
C ARG A 107 -9.97 8.62 0.53
N SER A 108 -9.04 7.94 -0.13
CA SER A 108 -9.23 6.54 -0.49
C SER A 108 -9.07 5.63 0.71
N VAL A 109 -9.89 4.59 0.76
CA VAL A 109 -9.67 3.44 1.64
C VAL A 109 -8.36 2.75 1.24
N ARG A 110 -7.62 2.28 2.24
CA ARG A 110 -6.42 1.46 2.07
C ARG A 110 -6.69 0.08 2.65
N ALA A 111 -6.24 -0.97 1.96
CA ALA A 111 -6.24 -2.32 2.51
C ALA A 111 -4.79 -2.80 2.65
N PRO A 112 -4.36 -3.28 3.83
CA PRO A 112 -3.07 -3.93 3.95
C PRO A 112 -3.06 -5.23 3.13
N VAL A 113 -1.93 -5.54 2.52
CA VAL A 113 -1.72 -6.74 1.70
C VAL A 113 -0.48 -7.48 2.17
N ILE A 114 -0.65 -8.77 2.45
CA ILE A 114 0.43 -9.62 2.99
C ILE A 114 0.76 -10.71 1.98
N TYR A 115 -0.24 -11.46 1.52
CA TYR A 115 -0.02 -12.63 0.66
C TYR A 115 0.58 -12.28 -0.71
N GLU A 116 0.18 -11.16 -1.31
CA GLU A 116 0.71 -10.69 -2.57
C GLU A 116 2.20 -10.37 -2.47
N LEU A 117 2.61 -9.80 -1.34
CA LEU A 117 4.01 -9.50 -1.07
C LEU A 117 4.78 -10.78 -0.72
N GLU A 118 4.21 -11.70 0.06
CA GLU A 118 4.79 -13.01 0.34
C GLU A 118 5.11 -13.79 -0.94
N GLN A 119 4.21 -13.76 -1.94
CA GLN A 119 4.44 -14.41 -3.23
C GLN A 119 5.64 -13.81 -3.97
N ILE A 120 5.80 -12.49 -3.92
CA ILE A 120 6.97 -11.82 -4.51
C ILE A 120 8.24 -12.25 -3.78
N LEU A 121 8.26 -12.20 -2.44
CA LEU A 121 9.44 -12.58 -1.67
C LEU A 121 9.83 -14.05 -1.92
N LYS A 122 8.86 -14.97 -1.95
CA LYS A 122 9.07 -16.39 -2.29
C LYS A 122 9.68 -16.57 -3.68
N LYS A 123 9.16 -15.86 -4.68
CA LYS A 123 9.66 -15.93 -6.06
C LYS A 123 11.13 -15.51 -6.16
N HIS A 124 11.53 -14.53 -5.35
CA HIS A 124 12.91 -14.03 -5.28
C HIS A 124 13.77 -14.74 -4.22
N GLN A 125 13.27 -15.84 -3.62
CA GLN A 125 13.97 -16.63 -2.60
C GLN A 125 14.38 -15.82 -1.35
N ILE A 126 13.62 -14.76 -1.04
CA ILE A 126 13.84 -13.94 0.14
C ILE A 126 13.08 -14.56 1.31
N GLU A 127 13.81 -15.06 2.29
CA GLU A 127 13.22 -15.58 3.52
C GLU A 127 12.56 -14.46 4.34
N TYR A 128 11.38 -14.76 4.88
CA TYR A 128 10.62 -13.81 5.67
C TYR A 128 9.88 -14.50 6.82
N LYS A 129 9.51 -13.70 7.82
CA LYS A 129 8.60 -14.10 8.90
C LYS A 129 7.50 -13.05 9.03
N ILE A 130 6.28 -13.48 9.30
CA ILE A 130 5.17 -12.54 9.54
C ILE A 130 5.24 -12.11 11.00
N TRP A 131 5.41 -10.81 11.23
CA TRP A 131 5.36 -10.21 12.56
C TRP A 131 4.00 -9.59 12.81
N ASN A 132 3.43 -9.84 14.00
CA ASN A 132 2.21 -9.23 14.45
C ASN A 132 2.52 -8.20 15.55
N ALA A 133 2.37 -6.92 15.21
CA ALA A 133 2.64 -5.81 16.12
C ALA A 133 1.66 -5.72 17.30
N LYS A 134 0.43 -6.25 17.15
CA LYS A 134 -0.60 -6.24 18.21
C LYS A 134 -0.21 -7.14 19.37
N VAL A 135 0.25 -8.36 19.06
CA VAL A 135 0.69 -9.33 20.08
C VAL A 135 2.20 -9.32 20.30
N ARG A 136 2.94 -8.51 19.53
CA ARG A 136 4.40 -8.37 19.55
C ARG A 136 5.12 -9.71 19.41
N ASP A 137 4.66 -10.52 18.47
CA ASP A 137 5.23 -11.84 18.23
C ASP A 137 5.11 -12.26 16.76
N TYR A 138 5.88 -13.27 16.38
CA TYR A 138 5.83 -13.85 15.05
C TYR A 138 4.62 -14.79 14.91
N ILE A 139 4.01 -14.78 13.74
CA ILE A 139 2.98 -15.75 13.38
C ILE A 139 3.67 -17.02 12.91
N THR A 140 3.36 -18.14 13.56
CA THR A 140 3.85 -19.47 13.16
C THR A 140 2.91 -20.15 12.18
N ARG A 141 1.60 -19.93 12.33
CA ARG A 141 0.56 -20.50 11.47
C ARG A 141 -0.63 -19.58 11.37
N VAL A 142 -1.14 -19.39 10.15
CA VAL A 142 -2.45 -18.75 9.92
C VAL A 142 -3.52 -19.84 9.87
N ILE A 143 -4.63 -19.63 10.58
CA ILE A 143 -5.76 -20.56 10.66
C ILE A 143 -6.82 -20.18 9.61
N ASP A 144 -7.22 -18.91 9.59
CA ASP A 144 -8.22 -18.37 8.68
C ASP A 144 -7.92 -16.91 8.31
N ASN A 145 -8.59 -16.43 7.27
CA ASN A 145 -8.40 -15.11 6.68
C ASN A 145 -9.70 -14.32 6.62
N HIS A 146 -9.58 -13.01 6.75
CA HIS A 146 -10.58 -12.05 6.27
C HIS A 146 -10.46 -11.91 4.77
N GLU A 147 -11.59 -11.99 4.07
CA GLU A 147 -11.66 -11.56 2.68
C GLU A 147 -11.95 -10.06 2.63
N ILE A 148 -11.04 -9.33 1.99
CA ILE A 148 -11.15 -7.89 1.81
C ILE A 148 -11.46 -7.63 0.34
N LYS A 149 -12.64 -7.04 0.12
CA LYS A 149 -13.09 -6.59 -1.19
C LYS A 149 -13.05 -5.08 -1.25
N LEU A 150 -12.11 -4.56 -2.02
CA LEU A 150 -12.04 -3.14 -2.35
C LEU A 150 -12.88 -2.86 -3.59
N VAL A 151 -13.90 -2.02 -3.41
CA VAL A 151 -14.81 -1.60 -4.49
C VAL A 151 -14.35 -0.25 -5.01
N ALA A 152 -14.21 -0.14 -6.34
CA ALA A 152 -13.82 1.11 -6.96
C ALA A 152 -14.90 2.19 -6.70
N PRO A 153 -14.52 3.47 -6.60
CA PRO A 153 -15.49 4.56 -6.44
C PRO A 153 -16.57 4.52 -7.54
N SER A 154 -17.80 4.89 -7.19
CA SER A 154 -18.92 4.97 -8.14
C SER A 154 -18.64 5.97 -9.26
N LEU A 155 -17.93 7.05 -8.97
CA LEU A 155 -17.45 8.00 -9.96
C LEU A 155 -16.15 7.50 -10.63
N PRO A 156 -16.01 7.66 -11.95
CA PRO A 156 -14.76 7.36 -12.64
C PRO A 156 -13.59 8.09 -11.98
N ALA A 157 -12.47 7.39 -11.83
CA ALA A 157 -11.28 7.97 -11.21
C ALA A 157 -10.76 9.16 -12.03
N ILE A 158 -10.77 10.37 -11.45
CA ILE A 158 -10.47 11.62 -12.16
C ILE A 158 -8.98 11.89 -12.01
N SER A 159 -8.26 11.94 -13.13
CA SER A 159 -6.83 12.21 -13.08
C SER A 159 -6.52 13.65 -12.70
N TRP A 160 -5.44 13.86 -11.95
CA TRP A 160 -4.95 15.21 -11.61
C TRP A 160 -4.73 16.12 -12.81
N LYS A 161 -4.34 15.55 -13.96
CA LYS A 161 -4.15 16.30 -15.20
C LYS A 161 -5.45 16.93 -15.71
N HIS A 162 -6.55 16.20 -15.62
CA HIS A 162 -7.86 16.74 -16.01
C HIS A 162 -8.28 17.85 -15.04
N MET A 163 -8.11 17.64 -13.73
CA MET A 163 -8.40 18.66 -12.73
C MET A 163 -7.58 19.94 -12.95
N ALA A 164 -6.29 19.83 -13.22
CA ALA A 164 -5.45 20.98 -13.54
C ALA A 164 -5.97 21.73 -14.77
N GLY A 165 -6.34 21.00 -15.84
CA GLY A 165 -6.94 21.59 -17.03
C GLY A 165 -8.24 22.36 -16.74
N TYR A 166 -9.14 21.77 -15.94
CA TYR A 166 -10.39 22.44 -15.54
C TYR A 166 -10.13 23.72 -14.74
N VAL A 167 -9.24 23.66 -13.74
CA VAL A 167 -8.90 24.82 -12.92
C VAL A 167 -8.26 25.92 -13.78
N SER A 168 -7.31 25.57 -14.65
CA SER A 168 -6.67 26.53 -15.55
C SER A 168 -7.67 27.19 -16.49
N ALA A 169 -8.58 26.43 -17.09
CA ALA A 169 -9.61 26.98 -17.98
C ALA A 169 -10.53 27.96 -17.24
N LEU A 170 -11.03 27.58 -16.05
CA LEU A 170 -11.86 28.46 -15.23
C LEU A 170 -11.11 29.74 -14.83
N SER A 171 -9.87 29.62 -14.35
CA SER A 171 -9.06 30.78 -13.98
C SER A 171 -8.85 31.74 -15.15
N LEU A 172 -8.62 31.24 -16.36
CA LEU A 172 -8.49 32.07 -17.56
C LEU A 172 -9.79 32.80 -17.92
N VAL A 173 -10.93 32.10 -17.84
CA VAL A 173 -12.25 32.71 -18.09
C VAL A 173 -12.55 33.81 -17.07
N TYR A 174 -12.31 33.55 -15.78
CA TYR A 174 -12.52 34.57 -14.74
C TYR A 174 -11.54 35.74 -14.85
N LEU A 175 -10.28 35.48 -15.22
CA LEU A 175 -9.29 36.53 -15.48
C LEU A 175 -9.70 37.40 -16.67
N ALA A 176 -10.15 36.80 -17.77
CA ALA A 176 -10.61 37.51 -18.94
C ALA A 176 -11.84 38.39 -18.64
N LYS A 177 -12.78 37.87 -17.84
CA LYS A 177 -13.93 38.64 -17.33
C LYS A 177 -13.49 39.81 -16.44
N PHE A 178 -12.52 39.59 -15.54
CA PHE A 178 -11.98 40.65 -14.68
C PHE A 178 -11.28 41.75 -15.48
N LEU A 179 -10.61 41.39 -16.58
CA LEU A 179 -9.95 42.31 -17.51
C LEU A 179 -10.93 42.97 -18.51
N GLY A 180 -12.23 42.63 -18.48
CA GLY A 180 -13.24 43.20 -19.37
C GLY A 180 -13.11 42.78 -20.83
N LEU A 181 -12.49 41.63 -21.11
CA LEU A 181 -12.37 41.09 -22.48
C LEU A 181 -13.70 40.57 -23.03
N PHE A 182 -14.69 40.36 -22.15
CA PHE A 182 -16.10 40.08 -22.45
C PHE A 182 -16.98 40.34 -21.22
#